data_AF-A0A2A4ITW2-F1
#
_entry.id   AF-A0A2A4ITW2-F1
#
_cell.length_a   1.000
_cell.length_b   1.000
_cell.length_c   1.000
_cell.angle_alpha   90.00
_cell.angle_beta   90.00
_cell.angle_gamma   90.00
#
_symmetry.space_group_name_H-M   'P 1'
#
loop_
_entity.id
_entity.type
_entity.pdbx_description
1 polymer ?
#
loop_
_entity_poly.entity_id
_entity_poly.type
_entity_poly.pdbx_seq_one_letter_code
_entity_poly.pdbx_strand_id
1 'polypeptide(L)'
;MLCPTLFLATLALVSCDVSHLLSSTTPEPPPKPYVFSYTAGRYPGHADRTHTEVSDGSGVVKGTFSYVDPAQKLRTVDYVADKQGFHPVLSDVPPEHPRDSESVAQAKDRHYQLYAKIAEEHANPHPELISAPVETQAVAAARAKHAQLFRVIAEQHARIAAEREALLREEEEKQQLQELGQ
;
A
#
# COMPACT_ATOMS: atom_id res chain seq x y z
N MET A 1 1.91 -42.26 43.68
CA MET A 1 3.03 -41.30 43.54
C MET A 1 3.05 -40.81 42.09
N LEU A 2 3.39 -39.54 41.91
CA LEU A 2 3.09 -38.69 40.76
C LEU A 2 3.67 -39.16 39.41
N CYS A 3 2.85 -39.08 38.36
CA CYS A 3 3.23 -38.57 37.04
C CYS A 3 1.92 -38.21 36.29
N PRO A 4 1.82 -37.01 35.70
CA PRO A 4 2.00 -36.97 34.25
C PRO A 4 2.71 -35.71 33.74
N THR A 5 3.72 -35.98 32.91
CA THR A 5 4.08 -35.31 31.65
C THR A 5 3.36 -34.00 31.31
N LEU A 6 4.16 -32.93 31.37
CA LEU A 6 3.95 -31.61 30.78
C LEU A 6 3.81 -31.72 29.25
N PHE A 7 2.60 -31.51 28.71
CA PHE A 7 2.39 -31.30 27.28
C PHE A 7 2.59 -29.80 26.98
N LEU A 8 3.80 -29.44 26.55
CA LEU A 8 4.12 -28.10 26.08
C LEU A 8 3.55 -27.93 24.67
N ALA A 9 2.39 -27.30 24.55
CA ALA A 9 1.78 -26.98 23.26
C ALA A 9 2.61 -25.89 22.55
N THR A 10 3.26 -26.27 21.46
CA THR A 10 4.00 -25.38 20.57
C THR A 10 3.03 -24.47 19.84
N LEU A 11 2.95 -23.21 20.27
CA LEU A 11 2.30 -22.13 19.55
C LEU A 11 3.17 -21.81 18.31
N ALA A 12 2.77 -22.30 17.15
CA ALA A 12 3.40 -21.92 15.89
C ALA A 12 3.04 -20.46 15.59
N LEU A 13 3.90 -19.54 16.04
CA LEU A 13 3.92 -18.15 15.59
C LEU A 13 4.24 -18.17 14.09
N VAL A 14 3.21 -17.96 13.27
CA VAL A 14 3.40 -17.61 11.86
C VAL A 14 3.96 -16.19 11.84
N SER A 15 5.27 -16.06 12.00
CA SER A 15 6.00 -14.83 11.71
C SER A 15 6.05 -14.68 10.20
N CYS A 16 5.17 -13.85 9.65
CA CYS A 16 5.32 -13.37 8.27
C CYS A 16 6.70 -12.69 8.16
N ASP A 17 7.56 -13.20 7.29
CA ASP A 17 8.87 -12.62 7.05
C ASP A 17 8.73 -11.34 6.22
N VAL A 18 8.79 -10.20 6.91
CA VAL A 18 8.75 -8.85 6.32
C VAL A 18 10.17 -8.38 5.96
N SER A 19 11.18 -9.27 5.97
CA SER A 19 12.57 -8.90 5.64
C SER A 19 12.74 -8.39 4.21
N HIS A 20 11.78 -8.66 3.32
CA HIS A 20 11.78 -8.12 1.95
C HIS A 20 11.30 -6.66 1.87
N LEU A 21 10.74 -6.08 2.95
CA LEU A 21 10.53 -4.63 3.08
C LEU A 21 11.79 -3.90 3.56
N LEU A 22 12.98 -4.51 3.42
CA LEU A 22 14.22 -3.75 3.47
C LEU A 22 14.16 -2.70 2.36
N SER A 23 13.76 -1.49 2.75
CA SER A 23 13.90 -0.28 1.98
C SER A 23 15.29 -0.30 1.36
N SER A 24 15.33 -0.49 0.05
CA SER A 24 16.48 -0.11 -0.76
C SER A 24 16.63 1.39 -0.63
N THR A 25 17.26 1.85 0.45
CA THR A 25 17.71 3.23 0.59
C THR A 25 18.95 3.36 -0.27
N THR A 26 18.72 3.55 -1.57
CA THR A 26 19.70 4.27 -2.37
C THR A 26 19.93 5.59 -1.64
N PRO A 27 21.14 5.85 -1.11
CA PRO A 27 21.39 7.09 -0.39
C PRO A 27 21.12 8.25 -1.34
N GLU A 28 20.31 9.21 -0.88
CA GLU A 28 20.00 10.39 -1.67
C GLU A 28 21.33 11.11 -2.00
N PRO A 29 21.59 11.44 -3.27
CA PRO A 29 22.81 12.12 -3.64
C PRO A 29 22.91 13.45 -2.88
N PRO A 30 24.12 13.91 -2.52
CA PRO A 30 24.29 15.13 -1.76
C PRO A 30 23.70 16.33 -2.51
N PRO A 31 23.02 17.25 -1.81
CA PRO A 31 22.40 18.42 -2.43
C PRO A 31 23.45 19.30 -3.11
N LYS A 32 23.15 19.76 -4.32
CA LYS A 32 24.03 20.65 -5.11
C LYS A 32 23.58 22.10 -4.96
N PRO A 33 24.49 23.06 -4.82
CA PRO A 33 24.13 24.47 -4.79
C PRO A 33 23.60 24.94 -6.14
N TYR A 34 22.62 25.84 -6.12
CA TYR A 34 22.08 26.48 -7.31
C TYR A 34 21.43 27.82 -6.97
N VAL A 35 21.23 28.62 -8.01
CA VAL A 35 20.47 29.87 -7.97
C VAL A 35 19.48 29.84 -9.11
N PHE A 36 18.22 30.13 -8.82
CA PHE A 36 17.15 30.13 -9.80
C PHE A 36 16.29 31.38 -9.62
N SER A 37 15.88 31.99 -10.73
CA SER A 37 14.94 33.10 -10.72
C SER A 37 14.15 33.15 -12.02
N TYR A 38 12.91 33.63 -11.93
CA TYR A 38 12.13 33.97 -13.10
C TYR A 38 11.22 35.17 -12.84
N THR A 39 10.84 35.82 -13.93
CA THR A 39 9.84 36.87 -13.95
C THR A 39 8.81 36.54 -15.03
N ALA A 40 7.53 36.61 -14.69
CA ALA A 40 6.44 36.29 -15.60
C ALA A 40 5.36 37.37 -15.55
N GLY A 41 4.58 37.42 -16.63
CA GLY A 41 3.57 38.44 -16.89
C GLY A 41 2.31 37.86 -17.52
N ARG A 42 1.13 38.35 -17.14
CA ARG A 42 -0.12 38.07 -17.88
C ARG A 42 -0.14 38.68 -19.29
N TYR A 43 0.55 39.80 -19.51
CA TYR A 43 0.55 40.54 -20.76
C TYR A 43 1.98 40.91 -21.18
N PRO A 44 2.29 41.00 -22.49
CA PRO A 44 3.59 41.44 -22.96
C PRO A 44 3.95 42.81 -22.37
N GLY A 45 5.15 42.93 -21.79
CA GLY A 45 5.64 44.17 -21.18
C GLY A 45 5.22 44.40 -19.73
N HIS A 46 4.48 43.49 -19.10
CA HIS A 46 4.10 43.58 -17.68
C HIS A 46 4.64 42.38 -16.91
N ALA A 47 5.33 42.59 -15.79
CA ALA A 47 5.71 41.52 -14.86
C ALA A 47 4.78 41.55 -13.64
N ASP A 48 4.06 40.48 -13.40
CA ASP A 48 3.12 40.36 -12.28
C ASP A 48 3.40 39.18 -11.35
N ARG A 49 4.37 38.34 -11.71
CA ARG A 49 4.87 37.23 -10.90
C ARG A 49 6.38 37.22 -10.92
N THR A 50 7.00 37.06 -9.76
CA THR A 50 8.44 36.90 -9.64
C THR A 50 8.75 35.78 -8.66
N HIS A 51 9.85 35.09 -8.91
CA HIS A 51 10.37 34.04 -8.04
C HIS A 51 11.88 34.11 -8.03
N THR A 52 12.45 33.86 -6.86
CA THR A 52 13.89 33.68 -6.71
C THR A 52 14.11 32.65 -5.62
N GLU A 53 14.99 31.69 -5.84
CA GLU A 53 15.41 30.74 -4.83
C GLU A 53 16.90 30.41 -4.96
N VAL A 54 17.49 30.07 -3.82
CA VAL A 54 18.90 29.72 -3.68
C VAL A 54 19.01 28.50 -2.78
N SER A 55 19.86 27.57 -3.21
CA SER A 55 20.37 26.47 -2.38
C SER A 55 21.88 26.58 -2.29
N ASP A 56 22.41 26.49 -1.08
CA ASP A 56 23.86 26.48 -0.80
C ASP A 56 24.45 25.07 -0.81
N GLY A 57 23.67 24.04 -1.16
CA GLY A 57 24.09 22.65 -1.10
C GLY A 57 24.12 22.07 0.32
N SER A 58 23.59 22.77 1.33
CA SER A 58 23.37 22.20 2.68
C SER A 58 22.15 21.29 2.76
N GLY A 59 21.32 21.31 1.71
CA GLY A 59 19.98 20.70 1.69
C GLY A 59 18.87 21.66 2.13
N VAL A 60 19.21 22.93 2.42
CA VAL A 60 18.24 23.99 2.68
C VAL A 60 18.06 24.85 1.43
N VAL A 61 16.82 25.09 1.03
CA VAL A 61 16.45 26.00 -0.06
C VAL A 61 15.73 27.20 0.53
N LYS A 62 16.15 28.40 0.16
CA LYS A 62 15.49 29.65 0.57
C LYS A 62 15.06 30.41 -0.65
N GLY A 63 13.86 30.97 -0.61
CA GLY A 63 13.39 31.76 -1.73
C GLY A 63 12.23 32.67 -1.37
N THR A 64 11.90 33.50 -2.36
CA THR A 64 10.79 34.43 -2.30
C THR A 64 9.96 34.26 -3.58
N PHE A 65 8.65 34.16 -3.41
CA PHE A 65 7.68 34.18 -4.50
C PHE A 65 6.76 35.37 -4.32
N SER A 66 6.50 36.14 -5.39
CA SER A 66 5.52 37.22 -5.34
C SER A 66 4.59 37.22 -6.54
N TYR A 67 3.33 37.59 -6.31
CA TYR A 67 2.31 37.73 -7.34
C TYR A 67 1.28 38.81 -7.02
N VAL A 68 0.66 39.38 -8.05
CA VAL A 68 -0.48 40.30 -7.89
C VAL A 68 -1.79 39.50 -7.88
N ASP A 69 -2.58 39.63 -6.81
CA ASP A 69 -3.86 38.95 -6.66
C ASP A 69 -5.00 39.62 -7.48
N PRO A 70 -6.18 38.98 -7.61
CA PRO A 70 -7.33 39.58 -8.30
C PRO A 70 -7.84 40.89 -7.67
N ALA A 71 -7.56 41.13 -6.39
CA ALA A 71 -7.85 42.38 -5.69
C ALA A 71 -6.75 43.45 -5.89
N GLN A 72 -5.81 43.21 -6.81
CA GLN A 72 -4.67 44.08 -7.15
C GLN A 72 -3.69 44.32 -5.99
N LYS A 73 -3.64 43.40 -5.01
CA LYS A 73 -2.65 43.44 -3.91
C LYS A 73 -1.46 42.55 -4.24
N LEU A 74 -0.27 43.02 -3.89
CA LEU A 74 0.94 42.21 -3.97
C LEU A 74 0.97 41.20 -2.83
N ARG A 75 1.09 39.92 -3.17
CA ARG A 75 1.26 38.80 -2.25
C ARG A 75 2.70 38.33 -2.36
N THR A 76 3.40 38.29 -1.25
CA THR A 76 4.78 37.80 -1.18
C THR A 76 4.84 36.66 -0.18
N VAL A 77 5.56 35.62 -0.53
CA VAL A 77 5.83 34.47 0.32
C VAL A 77 7.33 34.27 0.35
N ASP A 78 7.93 34.51 1.52
CA ASP A 78 9.28 34.08 1.82
C ASP A 78 9.21 32.67 2.38
N TYR A 79 10.13 31.79 1.99
CA TYR A 79 10.11 30.43 2.50
C TYR A 79 11.49 29.86 2.73
N VAL A 80 11.54 28.88 3.64
CA VAL A 80 12.68 28.02 3.90
C VAL A 80 12.20 26.58 3.77
N ALA A 81 12.81 25.81 2.88
CA ALA A 81 12.62 24.38 2.79
C ALA A 81 13.86 23.68 3.36
N ASP A 82 13.69 22.95 4.45
CA ASP A 82 14.75 22.22 5.13
C ASP A 82 14.33 20.75 5.39
N LYS A 83 15.04 20.06 6.27
CA LYS A 83 14.75 18.65 6.61
C LYS A 83 13.48 18.48 7.44
N GLN A 84 13.03 19.54 8.13
CA GLN A 84 11.83 19.55 8.96
C GLN A 84 10.59 19.90 8.14
N GLY A 85 10.75 20.48 6.95
CA GLY A 85 9.69 20.62 5.96
C GLY A 85 9.74 21.99 5.26
N PHE A 86 8.56 22.47 4.88
CA PHE A 86 8.39 23.75 4.20
C PHE A 86 7.85 24.80 5.18
N HIS A 87 8.57 25.91 5.32
CA HIS A 87 8.29 26.98 6.27
C HIS A 87 8.01 28.30 5.54
N PRO A 88 6.76 28.58 5.16
CA PRO A 88 6.39 29.83 4.48
C PRO A 88 6.06 30.95 5.47
N VAL A 89 6.50 32.15 5.15
CA VAL A 89 6.16 33.41 5.80
C VAL A 89 5.42 34.25 4.76
N LEU A 90 4.11 34.41 4.96
CA LEU A 90 3.25 35.13 4.03
C LEU A 90 3.19 36.61 4.42
N SER A 91 3.21 37.49 3.42
CA SER A 91 3.04 38.93 3.61
C SER A 91 1.64 39.32 4.08
N ASP A 92 0.64 38.47 3.83
CA ASP A 92 -0.71 38.60 4.36
C ASP A 92 -1.17 37.26 4.91
N VAL A 93 -1.83 37.29 6.05
CA VAL A 93 -2.31 36.09 6.72
C VAL A 93 -3.54 35.59 5.95
N PRO A 94 -3.54 34.36 5.43
CA PRO A 94 -4.74 33.79 4.83
C PRO A 94 -5.89 33.86 5.83
N PRO A 95 -7.14 34.07 5.37
CA PRO A 95 -8.28 33.95 6.26
C PRO A 95 -8.23 32.58 6.94
N GLU A 96 -8.51 32.54 8.24
CA GLU A 96 -8.59 31.26 8.96
C GLU A 96 -9.55 30.33 8.23
N HIS A 97 -9.25 29.03 8.29
CA HIS A 97 -10.17 28.02 7.78
C HIS A 97 -11.57 28.27 8.36
N PRO A 98 -12.63 28.12 7.54
CA PRO A 98 -13.98 28.34 8.02
C PRO A 98 -14.23 27.43 9.21
N ARG A 99 -14.55 28.03 10.36
CA ARG A 99 -14.94 27.30 11.55
C ARG A 99 -16.15 26.43 11.20
N ASP A 100 -16.14 25.18 11.64
CA ASP A 100 -17.28 24.29 11.46
C ASP A 100 -18.56 24.97 11.97
N SER A 101 -19.64 24.86 11.19
CA SER A 101 -20.96 25.25 11.68
C SER A 101 -21.37 24.33 12.84
N GLU A 102 -22.29 24.79 13.70
CA GLU A 102 -22.79 23.98 14.81
C GLU A 102 -23.35 22.62 14.33
N SER A 103 -24.02 22.61 13.18
CA SER A 103 -24.53 21.39 12.55
C SER A 103 -23.43 20.41 12.13
N VAL A 104 -22.30 20.91 11.63
CA VAL A 104 -21.15 20.07 11.22
C VAL A 104 -20.45 19.52 12.46
N ALA A 105 -20.28 20.34 13.50
CA ALA A 105 -19.74 19.88 14.77
C ALA A 105 -20.60 18.76 15.39
N GLN A 106 -21.92 18.95 15.47
CA GLN A 106 -22.84 17.91 15.96
C GLN A 106 -22.80 16.64 15.11
N ALA A 107 -22.67 16.76 13.78
CA ALA A 107 -22.56 15.62 12.90
C ALA A 107 -21.25 14.84 13.14
N LYS A 108 -20.13 15.52 13.36
CA LYS A 108 -18.85 14.91 13.73
C LYS A 108 -18.96 14.17 15.06
N ASP A 109 -19.53 14.80 16.09
CA ASP A 109 -19.71 14.20 17.40
C ASP A 109 -20.57 12.93 17.32
N ARG A 110 -21.70 13.00 16.59
CA ARG A 110 -22.56 11.84 16.35
C ARG A 110 -21.81 10.72 15.64
N HIS A 111 -21.00 11.05 14.64
CA HIS A 111 -20.19 10.07 13.93
C HIS A 111 -19.20 9.38 14.87
N TYR A 112 -18.47 10.13 15.69
CA TYR A 112 -17.52 9.57 16.65
C TYR A 112 -18.20 8.64 17.66
N GLN A 113 -19.38 9.01 18.17
CA GLN A 113 -20.15 8.15 19.07
C GLN A 113 -20.58 6.85 18.42
N LEU A 114 -21.07 6.90 17.18
CA LEU A 114 -21.46 5.71 16.43
C LEU A 114 -20.26 4.81 16.14
N TYR A 115 -19.14 5.39 15.75
CA TYR A 115 -17.91 4.65 15.51
C TYR A 115 -17.45 3.92 16.78
N ALA A 116 -17.41 4.63 17.92
CA ALA A 116 -17.03 4.04 19.20
C ALA A 116 -17.94 2.86 19.59
N LYS A 117 -19.26 3.03 19.42
CA LYS A 117 -20.23 1.97 19.70
C LYS A 117 -20.00 0.72 18.82
N ILE A 118 -19.80 0.91 17.51
CA ILE A 118 -19.54 -0.22 16.59
C ILE A 118 -18.21 -0.89 16.96
N ALA A 119 -17.19 -0.10 17.32
CA ALA A 119 -15.91 -0.65 17.76
C ALA A 119 -16.05 -1.50 19.02
N GLU A 120 -16.88 -1.08 20.00
CA GLU A 120 -17.20 -1.85 21.20
C GLU A 120 -17.97 -3.15 20.88
N GLU A 121 -19.00 -3.07 20.03
CA GLU A 121 -19.77 -4.23 19.57
C GLU A 121 -18.87 -5.27 18.87
N HIS A 122 -17.86 -4.81 18.14
CA HIS A 122 -16.91 -5.67 17.44
C HIS A 122 -15.72 -6.11 18.31
N ALA A 123 -15.44 -5.43 19.43
CA ALA A 123 -14.33 -5.77 20.32
C ALA A 123 -14.60 -7.08 21.09
N ASN A 124 -15.86 -7.35 21.43
CA ASN A 124 -16.30 -8.59 22.07
C ASN A 124 -17.38 -9.22 21.21
N PRO A 125 -17.03 -10.07 20.22
CA PRO A 125 -18.04 -10.88 19.55
C PRO A 125 -18.74 -11.70 20.62
N HIS A 126 -20.04 -11.45 20.83
CA HIS A 126 -20.86 -12.21 21.77
C HIS A 126 -20.65 -13.71 21.51
N PRO A 127 -20.51 -14.57 22.55
CA PRO A 127 -20.40 -16.02 22.37
C PRO A 127 -21.67 -16.65 21.76
N GLU A 128 -22.73 -15.88 21.57
CA GLU A 128 -23.98 -16.35 21.01
C GLU A 128 -23.94 -16.28 19.49
N LEU A 129 -23.61 -17.43 18.90
CA LEU A 129 -23.92 -17.78 17.51
C LEU A 129 -23.20 -16.93 16.46
N ILE A 130 -21.86 -16.93 16.47
CA ILE A 130 -21.14 -16.95 15.19
C ILE A 130 -21.39 -18.33 14.57
N SER A 131 -22.62 -18.59 14.10
CA SER A 131 -22.77 -19.55 13.04
C SER A 131 -22.03 -18.92 11.87
N ALA A 132 -20.84 -19.43 11.54
CA ALA A 132 -20.22 -19.17 10.25
C ALA A 132 -21.31 -19.15 9.18
N PRO A 133 -21.23 -18.26 8.15
CA PRO A 133 -22.28 -18.10 7.16
C PRO A 133 -22.82 -19.48 6.76
N VAL A 134 -24.08 -19.77 7.12
CA VAL A 134 -24.64 -21.09 6.86
C VAL A 134 -24.68 -21.24 5.35
N GLU A 135 -23.92 -22.21 4.85
CA GLU A 135 -23.79 -22.39 3.43
C GLU A 135 -25.14 -22.72 2.82
N THR A 136 -25.51 -21.97 1.79
CA THR A 136 -26.73 -22.30 1.04
C THR A 136 -26.54 -23.62 0.33
N GLN A 137 -27.64 -24.36 0.13
CA GLN A 137 -27.60 -25.65 -0.57
C GLN A 137 -26.95 -25.55 -1.96
N ALA A 138 -27.12 -24.41 -2.65
CA ALA A 138 -26.48 -24.13 -3.93
C ALA A 138 -24.95 -24.06 -3.82
N VAL A 139 -24.41 -23.41 -2.79
CA VAL A 139 -22.97 -23.32 -2.54
C VAL A 139 -22.41 -24.68 -2.16
N ALA A 140 -23.11 -25.44 -1.33
CA ALA A 140 -22.72 -26.81 -0.98
C ALA A 140 -22.67 -27.73 -2.21
N ALA A 141 -23.70 -27.65 -3.08
CA ALA A 141 -23.74 -28.41 -4.33
C ALA A 141 -22.63 -27.99 -5.31
N ALA A 142 -22.35 -26.69 -5.42
CA ALA A 142 -21.26 -26.17 -6.25
C ALA A 142 -19.90 -26.67 -5.76
N ARG A 143 -19.66 -26.68 -4.44
CA ARG A 143 -18.44 -27.26 -3.87
C ARG A 143 -18.32 -28.74 -4.18
N ALA A 144 -19.40 -29.51 -4.00
CA ALA A 144 -19.38 -30.95 -4.28
C ALA A 144 -19.05 -31.23 -5.75
N LYS A 145 -19.68 -30.49 -6.68
CA LYS A 145 -19.39 -30.56 -8.12
C LYS A 145 -17.94 -30.20 -8.43
N HIS A 146 -17.43 -29.13 -7.82
CA HIS A 146 -16.04 -28.71 -7.99
C HIS A 146 -15.06 -29.78 -7.51
N ALA A 147 -15.27 -30.34 -6.31
CA ALA A 147 -14.45 -31.43 -5.79
C ALA A 147 -14.47 -32.67 -6.69
N GLN A 148 -15.63 -32.98 -7.28
CA GLN A 148 -15.74 -34.09 -8.25
C GLN A 148 -14.94 -33.80 -9.52
N LEU A 149 -15.04 -32.60 -10.09
CA LEU A 149 -14.28 -32.23 -11.28
C LEU A 149 -12.77 -32.29 -11.03
N PHE A 150 -12.31 -31.83 -9.87
CA PHE A 150 -10.90 -31.94 -9.47
C PHE A 150 -10.42 -33.39 -9.43
N ARG A 151 -11.23 -34.31 -8.91
CA ARG A 151 -10.88 -35.75 -8.90
C ARG A 151 -10.76 -36.30 -10.32
N VAL A 152 -11.72 -35.99 -11.19
CA VAL A 152 -11.68 -36.45 -12.60
C VAL A 152 -10.44 -35.94 -13.31
N ILE A 153 -10.11 -34.65 -13.16
CA ILE A 153 -8.93 -34.06 -13.79
C ILE A 153 -7.64 -34.70 -13.24
N ALA A 154 -7.57 -34.93 -11.92
CA ALA A 154 -6.42 -35.59 -11.31
C ALA A 154 -6.21 -37.02 -11.84
N GLU A 155 -7.29 -37.79 -12.01
CA GLU A 155 -7.24 -39.14 -12.58
C GLU A 155 -6.81 -39.11 -14.05
N GLN A 156 -7.32 -38.16 -14.84
CA GLN A 156 -6.91 -37.98 -16.23
C GLN A 156 -5.41 -37.66 -16.32
N HIS A 157 -4.93 -36.74 -15.49
CA HIS A 157 -3.51 -36.39 -15.44
C HIS A 157 -2.64 -37.57 -15.02
N ALA A 158 -3.09 -38.40 -14.08
CA ALA A 158 -2.38 -39.61 -13.66
C ALA A 158 -2.27 -40.65 -14.81
N ARG A 159 -3.32 -40.83 -15.60
CA ARG A 159 -3.28 -41.72 -16.78
C ARG A 159 -2.31 -41.24 -17.84
N ILE A 160 -2.36 -39.94 -18.17
CA ILE A 160 -1.44 -39.34 -19.16
C ILE A 160 0.01 -39.46 -18.68
N ALA A 161 0.27 -39.29 -17.38
CA ALA A 161 1.60 -39.46 -16.81
C ALA A 161 2.10 -40.91 -16.97
N ALA A 162 1.26 -41.90 -16.66
CA ALA A 162 1.61 -43.32 -16.82
C ALA A 162 1.84 -43.71 -18.29
N GLU A 163 1.01 -43.21 -19.22
CA GLU A 163 1.19 -43.43 -20.66
C GLU A 163 2.50 -42.82 -21.16
N ARG A 164 2.83 -41.60 -20.74
CA ARG A 164 4.11 -40.95 -21.10
C ARG A 164 5.31 -41.70 -20.53
N GLU A 165 5.22 -42.19 -19.30
CA GLU A 165 6.29 -42.96 -18.68
C GLU A 165 6.51 -44.31 -19.41
N ALA A 166 5.43 -45.00 -19.80
CA ALA A 166 5.53 -46.23 -20.58
C ALA A 166 6.17 -45.99 -21.96
N LEU A 167 5.76 -44.94 -22.66
CA LEU A 167 6.37 -44.55 -23.94
C LEU A 167 7.86 -44.24 -23.80
N LEU A 168 8.26 -43.52 -22.76
CA LEU A 168 9.67 -43.24 -22.49
C LEU A 168 10.48 -44.52 -22.26
N ARG A 169 9.93 -45.48 -21.49
CA ARG A 169 10.60 -46.78 -21.29
C ARG A 169 10.74 -47.57 -22.60
N GLU A 170 9.70 -47.58 -23.44
CA GLU A 170 9.78 -48.23 -24.77
C GLU A 170 10.82 -47.56 -25.68
N GLU A 171 10.95 -46.24 -25.62
CA GLU A 171 11.98 -45.49 -26.35
C GLU A 171 13.39 -45.81 -25.83
N GLU A 172 13.59 -45.86 -24.51
CA GLU A 172 14.86 -46.25 -23.88
C GLU A 172 15.26 -47.69 -24.25
N GLU A 173 14.32 -48.64 -24.22
CA GLU A 173 14.56 -50.04 -24.64
C GLU A 173 14.96 -50.13 -26.11
N LYS A 174 14.30 -49.38 -27.00
CA LYS A 174 14.66 -49.32 -28.43
C LYS A 174 16.06 -48.72 -28.63
N GLN A 175 16.41 -47.67 -27.90
CA GLN A 175 17.75 -47.07 -27.97
C GLN A 175 18.84 -48.05 -27.51
N GLN A 176 18.62 -48.75 -26.40
CA GLN A 176 19.57 -49.77 -25.90
C GLN A 176 19.76 -50.93 -26.89
N LEU A 177 18.68 -51.41 -27.52
CA LEU A 177 18.77 -52.45 -28.55
C LEU A 177 19.54 -51.97 -29.79
N GLN A 178 19.43 -50.69 -30.14
CA GLN A 178 20.17 -50.10 -31.25
C GLN A 178 21.66 -49.92 -30.94
N GLU A 179 22.03 -49.61 -29.69
CA GLU A 179 23.43 -49.55 -29.24
C GLU A 179 24.10 -50.93 -29.16
N LEU A 180 23.38 -51.97 -28.74
CA LEU A 180 23.89 -53.35 -28.67
C LEU A 180 24.08 -54.01 -30.05
N GLY A 181 23.44 -53.47 -31.09
CA GLY A 181 23.52 -53.95 -32.47
C GLY A 181 24.64 -53.31 -33.31
N GLN A 182 25.47 -52.45 -32.72
CA GLN A 182 26.63 -51.80 -33.35
C GLN A 182 27.96 -52.35 -32.85
#